data_AF-A0A0R3TRE0-F1
#
_entry.id   AF-A0A0R3TRE0-F1
#
_cell.length_a   1.000
_cell.length_b   1.000
_cell.length_c   1.000
_cell.angle_alpha   90.00
_cell.angle_beta   90.00
_cell.angle_gamma   90.00
#
_symmetry.space_group_name_H-M   'P 1'
#
loop_
_entity.id
_entity.type
_entity.pdbx_description
1 polymer ?
#
loop_
_entity_poly.entity_id
_entity_poly.type
_entity_poly.pdbx_seq_one_letter_code
_entity_poly.pdbx_strand_id
1 'polypeptide(L)'
;MSRKRPSPTTTEDVSEWYTGHNRYLLESLLVFSLRRGFIEASWMIVSEMRKCGIQLSSMTLWCFNAQSKRLLDISKKIGNPELSIIIEEVSNAAVALSIAAGPDSPYVKPLQRYMSHADKVLMYLSLESFKEDQLAEVIVKLNKKFPPHSADSEVQFFRAEFAKILSSLDEIRRFVSQDWLPSREAAFQVLFKEAQNVAQHLPLTCIDQVGTRHHELFVQAVSKTDTQLGRILLSTFMDEANGNITESKLLQIMSTLESH
;
A
#
# COMPACT_ATOMS: atom_id res chain seq x y z
N MET A 1 -34.39 24.31 40.17
CA MET A 1 -33.52 24.58 39.01
C MET A 1 -33.40 23.31 38.19
N SER A 2 -34.12 23.24 37.07
CA SER A 2 -34.15 22.06 36.19
C SER A 2 -32.95 22.11 35.24
N ARG A 3 -32.00 21.16 35.38
CA ARG A 3 -30.86 21.04 34.45
C ARG A 3 -31.35 20.39 33.16
N LYS A 4 -31.55 21.21 32.12
CA LYS A 4 -31.70 20.73 30.74
C LYS A 4 -30.44 19.99 30.32
N ARG A 5 -30.58 18.73 29.89
CA ARG A 5 -29.54 18.01 29.16
C ARG A 5 -29.23 18.77 27.85
N PRO A 6 -27.96 18.85 27.43
CA PRO A 6 -27.64 19.30 26.09
C PRO A 6 -28.22 18.29 25.09
N SER A 7 -28.96 18.81 24.12
CA SER A 7 -29.43 18.09 22.94
C SER A 7 -28.23 17.56 22.15
N PRO A 8 -28.30 16.32 21.61
CA PRO A 8 -27.28 15.86 20.69
C PRO A 8 -27.37 16.71 19.42
N THR A 9 -26.29 17.45 19.16
CA THR A 9 -26.00 18.06 17.87
C THR A 9 -26.05 17.00 16.79
N THR A 10 -26.91 17.24 15.80
CA THR A 10 -26.82 16.76 14.41
C THR A 10 -26.04 15.46 14.23
N THR A 11 -26.75 14.34 14.41
CA THR A 11 -26.42 13.12 13.67
C THR A 11 -26.53 13.47 12.19
N GLU A 12 -25.42 13.79 11.54
CA GLU A 12 -25.32 13.65 10.09
C GLU A 12 -25.81 12.26 9.76
N ASP A 13 -26.81 12.21 8.88
CA ASP A 13 -27.47 10.99 8.51
C ASP A 13 -26.48 10.14 7.71
N VAL A 14 -25.76 9.27 8.41
CA VAL A 14 -24.81 8.32 7.81
C VAL A 14 -25.50 7.51 6.70
N SER A 15 -26.84 7.41 6.71
CA SER A 15 -27.62 6.73 5.67
C SER A 15 -27.57 7.41 4.30
N GLU A 16 -27.33 8.73 4.18
CA GLU A 16 -27.14 9.38 2.87
C GLU A 16 -25.81 9.00 2.20
N TRP A 17 -24.78 8.65 2.98
CA TRP A 17 -23.51 8.14 2.43
C TRP A 17 -23.60 6.69 1.95
N TYR A 18 -24.61 5.95 2.41
CA TYR A 18 -24.95 4.61 1.90
C TYR A 18 -25.65 4.62 0.54
N THR A 19 -25.86 5.79 -0.08
CA THR A 19 -26.41 5.91 -1.46
C THR A 19 -25.53 5.26 -2.53
N GLY A 20 -24.43 4.58 -2.18
CA GLY A 20 -23.57 3.78 -3.06
C GLY A 20 -22.69 4.62 -3.99
N HIS A 21 -23.17 5.81 -4.36
CA HIS A 21 -22.52 6.69 -5.30
C HIS A 21 -21.26 7.36 -4.75
N ASN A 22 -21.30 7.96 -3.56
CA ASN A 22 -20.09 8.53 -2.93
C ASN A 22 -19.04 7.47 -2.66
N ARG A 23 -19.47 6.28 -2.23
CA ARG A 23 -18.60 5.12 -2.09
C ARG A 23 -17.91 4.76 -3.40
N TYR A 24 -18.67 4.62 -4.49
CA TYR A 24 -18.13 4.33 -5.81
C TYR A 24 -17.09 5.39 -6.27
N LEU A 25 -17.38 6.67 -6.06
CA LEU A 25 -16.47 7.76 -6.43
C LEU A 25 -15.19 7.77 -5.59
N LEU A 26 -15.30 7.58 -4.27
CA LEU A 26 -14.13 7.49 -3.37
C LEU A 26 -13.28 6.25 -3.68
N GLU A 27 -13.89 5.09 -3.90
CA GLU A 27 -13.18 3.88 -4.32
C GLU A 27 -12.48 4.09 -5.68
N SER A 28 -13.15 4.79 -6.63
CA SER A 28 -12.58 5.12 -7.94
C SER A 28 -11.37 6.05 -7.83
N LEU A 29 -11.44 7.07 -6.97
CA LEU A 29 -10.33 7.97 -6.68
C LEU A 29 -9.17 7.24 -6.00
N LEU A 30 -9.47 6.36 -5.04
CA LEU A 30 -8.45 5.60 -4.32
C LEU A 30 -7.70 4.65 -5.24
N VAL A 31 -8.42 3.86 -6.04
CA VAL A 31 -7.80 2.94 -7.00
C VAL A 31 -6.95 3.69 -8.01
N PHE A 32 -7.45 4.81 -8.53
CA PHE A 32 -6.68 5.67 -9.43
C PHE A 32 -5.40 6.20 -8.76
N SER A 33 -5.51 6.71 -7.53
CA SER A 33 -4.37 7.27 -6.77
C SER A 33 -3.29 6.21 -6.50
N LEU A 34 -3.69 5.01 -6.07
CA LEU A 34 -2.76 3.90 -5.81
C LEU A 34 -2.06 3.43 -7.11
N ARG A 35 -2.78 3.38 -8.23
CA ARG A 35 -2.21 3.03 -9.54
C ARG A 35 -1.18 4.04 -10.03
N ARG A 36 -1.34 5.31 -9.64
CA ARG A 36 -0.42 6.41 -10.00
C ARG A 36 0.71 6.64 -8.99
N GLY A 37 0.68 5.96 -7.84
CA GLY A 37 1.63 6.20 -6.75
C GLY A 37 1.44 7.53 -6.06
N PHE A 38 0.22 8.08 -6.07
CA PHE A 38 -0.14 9.32 -5.39
C PHE A 38 -0.42 9.04 -3.91
N ILE A 39 0.66 8.99 -3.12
CA ILE A 39 0.66 8.56 -1.72
C ILE A 39 -0.17 9.50 -0.84
N GLU A 40 -0.03 10.82 -1.01
CA GLU A 40 -0.71 11.82 -0.19
C GLU A 40 -2.20 11.88 -0.52
N ALA A 41 -2.54 11.84 -1.82
CA ALA A 41 -3.95 11.77 -2.23
C ALA A 41 -4.61 10.48 -1.72
N SER A 42 -3.94 9.33 -1.86
CA SER A 42 -4.45 8.05 -1.33
C SER A 42 -4.74 8.13 0.16
N TRP A 43 -3.87 8.79 0.94
CA TRP A 43 -4.08 8.97 2.37
C TRP A 43 -5.29 9.85 2.70
N MET A 44 -5.47 10.98 2.02
CA MET A 44 -6.63 11.85 2.22
C MET A 44 -7.94 11.13 1.87
N ILE A 45 -7.95 10.42 0.73
CA ILE A 45 -9.12 9.65 0.29
C ILE A 45 -9.47 8.56 1.31
N VAL A 46 -8.49 7.81 1.82
CA VAL A 46 -8.71 6.78 2.85
C VAL A 46 -9.17 7.39 4.17
N SER A 47 -8.64 8.56 4.55
CA SER A 47 -9.10 9.30 5.73
C SER A 47 -10.59 9.62 5.61
N GLU A 48 -11.01 10.15 4.46
CA GLU A 48 -12.41 10.47 4.19
C GLU A 48 -13.30 9.22 4.17
N MET A 49 -12.88 8.16 3.47
CA MET A 49 -13.58 6.87 3.47
C MET A 49 -13.81 6.36 4.90
N ARG A 50 -12.83 6.49 5.79
CA ARG A 50 -12.96 6.09 7.21
C ARG A 50 -13.95 6.97 7.97
N LYS A 51 -13.95 8.29 7.77
CA LYS A 51 -14.95 9.20 8.37
C LYS A 51 -16.37 8.77 7.98
N CYS A 52 -16.55 8.33 6.73
CA CYS A 52 -17.82 7.84 6.19
C CYS A 52 -18.12 6.36 6.53
N GLY A 53 -17.29 5.68 7.33
CA GLY A 53 -17.47 4.27 7.68
C GLY A 53 -17.25 3.27 6.53
N ILE A 54 -16.62 3.70 5.43
CA ILE A 54 -16.36 2.87 4.25
C ILE A 54 -15.11 2.02 4.47
N GLN A 55 -15.27 0.71 4.37
CA GLN A 55 -14.16 -0.24 4.43
C GLN A 55 -13.53 -0.46 3.05
N LEU A 56 -12.20 -0.47 3.01
CA LEU A 56 -11.45 -0.79 1.81
C LEU A 56 -11.54 -2.29 1.51
N SER A 57 -11.54 -2.64 0.22
CA SER A 57 -11.30 -4.02 -0.20
C SER A 57 -9.90 -4.48 0.28
N SER A 58 -9.73 -5.78 0.53
CA SER A 58 -8.45 -6.32 1.01
C SER A 58 -7.27 -5.99 0.09
N MET A 59 -7.46 -6.03 -1.23
CA MET A 59 -6.41 -5.70 -2.20
C MET A 59 -6.05 -4.21 -2.16
N THR A 60 -7.05 -3.33 -2.12
CA THR A 60 -6.84 -1.87 -2.04
C THR A 60 -6.19 -1.48 -0.71
N LEU A 61 -6.61 -2.09 0.40
CA LEU A 61 -6.02 -1.88 1.72
C LEU A 61 -4.57 -2.32 1.76
N TRP A 62 -4.27 -3.47 1.17
CA TRP A 62 -2.89 -3.95 1.06
C TRP A 62 -2.02 -3.00 0.24
N CYS A 63 -2.49 -2.57 -0.94
CA CYS A 63 -1.77 -1.62 -1.78
C CYS A 63 -1.50 -0.31 -1.02
N PHE A 64 -2.51 0.21 -0.32
CA PHE A 64 -2.39 1.40 0.51
C PHE A 64 -1.33 1.27 1.61
N ASN A 65 -1.35 0.16 2.36
CA ASN A 65 -0.38 -0.07 3.44
C ASN A 65 1.05 -0.28 2.91
N ALA A 66 1.19 -1.07 1.85
CA ALA A 66 2.48 -1.39 1.23
C ALA A 66 3.17 -0.17 0.60
N GLN A 67 2.40 0.86 0.22
CA GLN A 67 2.90 2.12 -0.36
C GLN A 67 2.86 3.30 0.64
N SER A 68 2.54 3.05 1.91
CA SER A 68 2.26 4.12 2.86
C SER A 68 3.50 4.98 3.16
N LYS A 69 3.29 6.30 3.29
CA LYS A 69 4.32 7.26 3.73
C LYS A 69 4.96 6.86 5.06
N ARG A 70 4.16 6.31 5.99
CA ARG A 70 4.66 5.79 7.27
C ARG A 70 5.70 4.69 7.07
N LEU A 71 5.44 3.72 6.18
CA LEU A 71 6.39 2.65 5.90
C LEU A 71 7.67 3.21 5.26
N LEU A 72 7.56 4.14 4.33
CA LEU A 72 8.69 4.85 3.71
C LEU A 72 9.54 5.62 4.73
N ASP A 73 8.91 6.30 5.68
CA ASP A 73 9.62 7.08 6.69
C ASP A 73 10.30 6.19 7.73
N ILE A 74 9.64 5.11 8.15
CA ILE A 74 10.23 4.13 9.06
C ILE A 74 11.35 3.35 8.37
N SER A 75 11.23 3.04 7.08
CA SER A 75 12.28 2.34 6.34
C SER A 75 13.57 3.15 6.19
N LYS A 76 13.57 4.45 6.49
CA LYS A 76 14.80 5.27 6.55
C LYS A 76 15.49 5.22 7.92
N LYS A 77 14.82 4.71 8.96
CA LYS A 77 15.35 4.61 10.33
C LYS A 77 15.98 3.24 10.54
N ILE A 78 17.28 3.21 10.82
CA ILE A 78 18.03 1.98 11.12
C ILE A 78 17.64 1.49 12.52
N GLY A 79 17.50 0.17 12.70
CA GLY A 79 17.25 -0.44 14.00
C GLY A 79 15.85 -0.17 14.58
N ASN A 80 14.88 0.28 13.79
CA ASN A 80 13.50 0.43 14.26
C ASN A 80 12.80 -0.94 14.33
N PRO A 81 12.42 -1.43 15.52
CA PRO A 81 11.81 -2.76 15.67
C PRO A 81 10.42 -2.86 15.04
N GLU A 82 9.67 -1.75 14.94
CA GLU A 82 8.35 -1.75 14.29
C GLU A 82 8.43 -2.08 12.80
N LEU A 83 9.55 -1.75 12.15
CA LEU A 83 9.71 -1.94 10.70
C LEU A 83 9.57 -3.42 10.31
N SER A 84 10.24 -4.31 11.03
CA SER A 84 10.17 -5.74 10.79
C SER A 84 8.76 -6.28 10.98
N ILE A 85 8.03 -5.79 11.99
CA ILE A 85 6.64 -6.20 12.26
C ILE A 85 5.74 -5.80 11.10
N ILE A 86 5.82 -4.54 10.66
CA ILE A 86 4.99 -4.02 9.57
C ILE A 86 5.27 -4.77 8.26
N ILE A 87 6.54 -4.99 7.90
CA ILE A 87 6.88 -5.72 6.68
C ILE A 87 6.40 -7.18 6.75
N GLU A 88 6.53 -7.82 7.90
CA GLU A 88 6.04 -9.20 8.11
C GLU A 88 4.52 -9.26 7.94
N GLU A 89 3.76 -8.31 8.50
CA GLU A 89 2.31 -8.22 8.33
C GLU A 89 1.91 -7.99 6.87
N VAL A 90 2.55 -7.03 6.18
CA VAL A 90 2.26 -6.74 4.77
C VAL A 90 2.64 -7.92 3.87
N SER A 91 3.75 -8.60 4.15
CA SER A 91 4.17 -9.82 3.43
C SER A 91 3.16 -10.96 3.63
N ASN A 92 2.76 -11.25 4.88
CA ASN A 92 1.75 -12.28 5.18
C ASN A 92 0.41 -11.99 4.50
N ALA A 93 -0.01 -10.72 4.48
CA ALA A 93 -1.21 -10.30 3.77
C ALA A 93 -1.08 -10.49 2.24
N ALA A 94 0.12 -10.30 1.67
CA ALA A 94 0.37 -10.58 0.26
C ALA A 94 0.19 -12.08 -0.07
N VAL A 95 0.63 -12.97 0.83
CA VAL A 95 0.42 -14.42 0.70
C VAL A 95 -1.07 -14.75 0.68
N ALA A 96 -1.82 -14.25 1.67
CA ALA A 96 -3.25 -14.49 1.78
C ALA A 96 -4.00 -13.99 0.54
N LEU A 97 -3.64 -12.80 0.03
CA LEU A 97 -4.21 -12.23 -1.19
C LEU A 97 -3.85 -13.03 -2.44
N SER A 98 -2.62 -13.51 -2.55
CA SER A 98 -2.18 -14.32 -3.68
C SER A 98 -2.96 -15.64 -3.76
N ILE A 99 -3.16 -16.30 -2.62
CA ILE A 99 -4.00 -17.50 -2.51
C ILE A 99 -5.45 -17.18 -2.86
N ALA A 100 -6.02 -16.12 -2.28
CA ALA A 100 -7.42 -15.73 -2.47
C ALA A 100 -7.72 -15.31 -3.92
N ALA A 101 -6.76 -14.72 -4.62
CA ALA A 101 -6.93 -14.27 -6.00
C ALA A 101 -6.97 -15.44 -7.01
N GLY A 102 -6.42 -16.61 -6.64
CA GLY A 102 -6.35 -17.79 -7.50
C GLY A 102 -5.21 -17.74 -8.54
N PRO A 103 -4.74 -18.89 -9.03
CA PRO A 103 -3.48 -19.01 -9.78
C PRO A 103 -3.42 -18.23 -11.11
N ASP A 104 -4.57 -18.01 -11.75
CA ASP A 104 -4.67 -17.31 -13.03
C ASP A 104 -4.81 -15.80 -12.90
N SER A 105 -4.88 -15.30 -11.66
CA SER A 105 -5.05 -13.87 -11.42
C SER A 105 -3.79 -13.07 -11.77
N PRO A 106 -3.96 -11.87 -12.36
CA PRO A 106 -2.84 -10.99 -12.68
C PRO A 106 -2.07 -10.52 -11.42
N TYR A 107 -2.65 -10.66 -10.23
CA TYR A 107 -2.03 -10.24 -8.98
C TYR A 107 -1.04 -11.25 -8.41
N VAL A 108 -1.13 -12.55 -8.78
CA VAL A 108 -0.35 -13.62 -8.14
C VAL A 108 1.15 -13.41 -8.27
N LYS A 109 1.63 -13.21 -9.51
CA LYS A 109 3.07 -13.04 -9.78
C LYS A 109 3.63 -11.79 -9.10
N PRO A 110 3.01 -10.59 -9.22
CA PRO A 110 3.45 -9.40 -8.48
C PRO A 110 3.47 -9.60 -6.95
N LEU A 111 2.44 -10.21 -6.37
CA LEU A 111 2.38 -10.46 -4.92
C LEU A 111 3.47 -11.44 -4.45
N GLN A 112 3.75 -12.48 -5.23
CA GLN A 112 4.84 -13.43 -4.94
C GLN A 112 6.22 -12.76 -5.01
N ARG A 113 6.44 -11.85 -5.98
CA ARG A 113 7.68 -11.06 -6.04
C ARG A 113 7.84 -10.13 -4.85
N TYR A 114 6.76 -9.45 -4.46
CA TYR A 114 6.76 -8.64 -3.25
C TYR A 114 7.13 -9.48 -2.03
N MET A 115 6.50 -10.65 -1.84
CA MET A 115 6.78 -11.57 -0.74
C MET A 115 8.26 -12.01 -0.72
N SER A 116 8.80 -12.46 -1.85
CA SER A 116 10.21 -12.88 -1.95
C SER A 116 11.15 -11.75 -1.52
N HIS A 117 10.96 -10.53 -2.03
CA HIS A 117 11.78 -9.39 -1.63
C HIS A 117 11.58 -8.97 -0.17
N ALA A 118 10.34 -8.98 0.33
CA ALA A 118 10.03 -8.69 1.72
C ALA A 118 10.73 -9.67 2.66
N ASP A 119 10.73 -10.96 2.32
CA ASP A 119 11.37 -12.00 3.12
C ASP A 119 12.89 -11.85 3.14
N LYS A 120 13.52 -11.50 2.01
CA LYS A 120 14.96 -11.17 1.98
C LYS A 120 15.28 -9.97 2.86
N VAL A 121 14.50 -8.89 2.75
CA VAL A 121 14.65 -7.69 3.59
C VAL A 121 14.49 -8.05 5.07
N LEU A 122 13.49 -8.85 5.43
CA LEU A 122 13.27 -9.31 6.81
C LEU A 122 14.40 -10.17 7.37
N MET A 123 15.10 -10.92 6.51
CA MET A 123 16.30 -11.65 6.89
C MET A 123 17.46 -10.68 7.14
N TYR A 124 17.69 -9.70 6.27
CA TYR A 124 18.75 -8.71 6.47
C TYR A 124 18.50 -7.78 7.66
N LEU A 125 17.26 -7.36 7.89
CA LEU A 125 16.87 -6.60 9.09
C LEU A 125 17.17 -7.35 10.38
N SER A 126 17.06 -8.69 10.37
CA SER A 126 17.41 -9.50 11.55
C SER A 126 18.90 -9.46 11.89
N LEU A 127 19.75 -9.03 10.94
CA LEU A 127 21.18 -8.87 11.14
C LEU A 127 21.56 -7.48 11.69
N GLU A 128 20.74 -6.44 11.51
CA GLU A 128 21.05 -5.06 11.94
C GLU A 128 21.25 -4.93 13.46
N SER A 129 20.47 -5.69 14.24
CA SER A 129 20.52 -5.69 15.70
C SER A 129 20.96 -7.04 16.26
N PHE A 130 21.74 -7.79 15.47
CA PHE A 130 22.09 -9.17 15.78
C PHE A 130 22.92 -9.28 17.06
N LYS A 131 22.53 -10.22 17.91
CA LYS A 131 23.30 -10.69 19.07
C LYS A 131 23.64 -12.16 18.90
N GLU A 132 24.77 -12.58 19.43
CA GLU A 132 25.31 -13.94 19.22
C GLU A 132 24.36 -15.05 19.69
N ASP A 133 23.57 -14.79 20.73
CA ASP A 133 22.54 -15.69 21.26
C ASP A 133 21.32 -15.88 20.32
N GLN A 134 21.19 -15.04 19.28
CA GLN A 134 20.06 -15.05 18.35
C GLN A 134 20.29 -15.89 17.09
N LEU A 135 21.46 -16.53 16.94
CA LEU A 135 21.79 -17.30 15.74
C LEU A 135 20.75 -18.39 15.43
N ALA A 136 20.29 -19.11 16.45
CA ALA A 136 19.28 -20.15 16.31
C ALA A 136 17.95 -19.59 15.78
N GLU A 137 17.53 -18.42 16.28
CA GLU A 137 16.29 -17.75 15.83
C GLU A 137 16.38 -17.32 14.37
N VAL A 138 17.52 -16.77 13.96
CA VAL A 138 17.78 -16.38 12.57
C VAL A 138 17.76 -17.60 11.64
N ILE A 139 18.36 -18.72 12.05
CA ILE A 139 18.32 -19.98 11.28
C ILE A 139 16.89 -20.51 11.17
N VAL A 140 16.10 -20.46 12.24
CA VAL A 140 14.67 -20.85 12.19
C VAL A 140 13.91 -19.95 11.22
N LYS A 141 14.14 -18.63 11.26
CA LYS A 141 13.51 -17.68 10.32
C LYS A 141 13.91 -17.96 8.88
N LEU A 142 15.20 -18.23 8.62
CA LEU A 142 15.71 -18.62 7.30
C LEU A 142 15.01 -19.88 6.79
N ASN A 143 14.93 -20.94 7.60
CA ASN A 143 14.31 -22.20 7.20
C ASN A 143 12.79 -22.09 6.99
N LYS A 144 12.13 -21.16 7.70
CA LYS A 144 10.70 -20.89 7.52
C LYS A 144 10.42 -20.14 6.21
N LYS A 145 11.18 -19.08 5.93
CA LYS A 145 10.96 -18.21 4.75
C LYS A 145 11.57 -18.79 3.47
N PHE A 146 12.70 -19.46 3.60
CA PHE A 146 13.45 -20.05 2.51
C PHE A 146 13.71 -21.52 2.82
N PRO A 147 12.79 -22.46 2.54
CA PRO A 147 12.94 -23.85 2.97
C PRO A 147 14.14 -24.57 2.31
N PRO A 148 14.91 -25.41 3.04
CA PRO A 148 16.05 -26.15 2.49
C PRO A 148 15.66 -27.13 1.37
N HIS A 149 14.44 -27.64 1.41
CA HIS A 149 13.91 -28.60 0.44
C HIS A 149 13.14 -27.93 -0.71
N SER A 150 13.18 -26.59 -0.81
CA SER A 150 12.53 -25.89 -1.92
C SER A 150 13.19 -26.27 -3.25
N ALA A 151 12.38 -26.57 -4.27
CA ALA A 151 12.86 -26.78 -5.64
C ALA A 151 13.17 -25.47 -6.37
N ASP A 152 12.86 -24.32 -5.77
CA ASP A 152 13.10 -23.00 -6.34
C ASP A 152 14.59 -22.62 -6.28
N SER A 153 15.21 -22.40 -7.45
CA SER A 153 16.60 -22.00 -7.57
C SER A 153 16.92 -20.67 -6.90
N GLU A 154 15.98 -19.72 -6.90
CA GLU A 154 16.17 -18.41 -6.25
C GLU A 154 16.22 -18.57 -4.73
N VAL A 155 15.37 -19.43 -4.18
CA VAL A 155 15.38 -19.79 -2.76
C VAL A 155 16.71 -20.43 -2.38
N GLN A 156 17.18 -21.41 -3.16
CA GLN A 156 18.46 -22.09 -2.89
C GLN A 156 19.65 -21.14 -3.02
N PHE A 157 19.65 -20.28 -4.03
CA PHE A 157 20.69 -19.26 -4.21
C PHE A 157 20.74 -18.31 -3.00
N PHE A 158 19.59 -17.75 -2.60
CA PHE A 158 19.53 -16.85 -1.45
C PHE A 158 19.99 -17.55 -0.17
N ARG A 159 19.57 -18.80 0.07
CA ARG A 159 20.02 -19.58 1.23
C ARG A 159 21.53 -19.77 1.27
N ALA A 160 22.14 -20.11 0.14
CA ALA A 160 23.58 -20.31 0.06
C ALA A 160 24.34 -19.00 0.38
N GLU A 161 23.89 -17.88 -0.19
CA GLU A 161 24.47 -16.56 0.10
C GLU A 161 24.27 -16.16 1.57
N PHE A 162 23.08 -16.36 2.11
CA PHE A 162 22.79 -16.03 3.50
C PHE A 162 23.56 -16.92 4.49
N ALA A 163 23.76 -18.19 4.17
CA ALA A 163 24.57 -19.10 4.99
C ALA A 163 26.05 -18.68 5.06
N LYS A 164 26.60 -18.10 3.99
CA LYS A 164 27.96 -17.53 4.01
C LYS A 164 28.04 -16.36 4.98
N ILE A 165 27.03 -15.49 5.00
CA ILE A 165 26.95 -14.37 5.95
C ILE A 165 26.94 -14.89 7.40
N LEU A 166 26.18 -15.96 7.68
CA LEU A 166 26.07 -16.56 9.01
C LEU A 166 27.30 -17.40 9.43
N SER A 167 28.34 -17.51 8.61
CA SER A 167 29.49 -18.38 8.89
C SER A 167 30.32 -17.95 10.10
N SER A 168 30.31 -16.65 10.44
CA SER A 168 30.95 -16.11 11.64
C SER A 168 30.36 -14.74 12.01
N LEU A 169 30.58 -14.29 13.25
CA LEU A 169 30.18 -12.95 13.68
C LEU A 169 30.86 -11.84 12.87
N ASP A 170 32.11 -12.04 12.47
CA ASP A 170 32.85 -11.06 11.69
C ASP A 170 32.29 -10.92 10.28
N GLU A 171 31.85 -12.02 9.67
CA GLU A 171 31.15 -12.00 8.39
C GLU A 171 29.78 -11.31 8.47
N ILE A 172 29.02 -11.53 9.56
CA ILE A 172 27.77 -10.78 9.79
C ILE A 172 28.05 -9.27 9.90
N ARG A 173 29.03 -8.87 10.73
CA ARG A 173 29.40 -7.45 10.90
C ARG A 173 29.90 -6.83 9.60
N ARG A 174 30.70 -7.57 8.84
CA ARG A 174 31.22 -7.15 7.52
C ARG A 174 30.06 -6.93 6.56
N PHE A 175 29.16 -7.90 6.41
CA PHE A 175 27.98 -7.78 5.56
C PHE A 175 27.10 -6.59 5.95
N VAL A 176 26.78 -6.44 7.24
CA VAL A 176 25.92 -5.35 7.71
C VAL A 176 26.53 -4.00 7.36
N SER A 177 27.82 -3.80 7.65
CA SER A 177 28.48 -2.51 7.46
C SER A 177 28.84 -2.19 6.00
N GLN A 178 29.24 -3.18 5.21
CA GLN A 178 29.78 -2.98 3.86
C GLN A 178 28.75 -3.19 2.76
N ASP A 179 27.77 -4.08 2.96
CA ASP A 179 26.83 -4.48 1.91
C ASP A 179 25.41 -4.00 2.21
N TRP A 180 24.87 -4.35 3.39
CA TRP A 180 23.47 -4.09 3.74
C TRP A 180 23.18 -2.63 4.01
N LEU A 181 23.84 -1.99 4.99
CA LEU A 181 23.53 -0.60 5.36
C LEU A 181 23.68 0.37 4.17
N PRO A 182 24.73 0.27 3.32
CA PRO A 182 24.82 1.11 2.12
C PRO A 182 23.72 0.85 1.08
N SER A 183 23.25 -0.39 0.96
CA SER A 183 22.24 -0.79 -0.04
C SER A 183 20.80 -0.81 0.49
N ARG A 184 20.60 -0.53 1.79
CA ARG A 184 19.34 -0.68 2.50
C ARG A 184 18.20 0.11 1.87
N GLU A 185 18.45 1.37 1.53
CA GLU A 185 17.45 2.22 0.89
C GLU A 185 17.04 1.64 -0.48
N ALA A 186 18.00 1.18 -1.29
CA ALA A 186 17.72 0.57 -2.58
C ALA A 186 16.87 -0.70 -2.44
N ALA A 187 17.13 -1.53 -1.42
CA ALA A 187 16.32 -2.71 -1.13
C ALA A 187 14.86 -2.36 -0.81
N PHE A 188 14.63 -1.28 -0.06
CA PHE A 188 13.28 -0.77 0.19
C PHE A 188 12.63 -0.17 -1.05
N GLN A 189 13.38 0.54 -1.90
CA GLN A 189 12.86 1.03 -3.18
C GLN A 189 12.39 -0.10 -4.09
N VAL A 190 13.10 -1.23 -4.10
CA VAL A 190 12.64 -2.45 -4.80
C VAL A 190 11.31 -2.93 -4.22
N LEU A 191 11.16 -2.96 -2.89
CA LEU A 191 9.92 -3.38 -2.24
C LEU A 191 8.74 -2.47 -2.59
N PHE A 192 8.93 -1.14 -2.54
CA PHE A 192 7.90 -0.16 -2.93
C PHE A 192 7.54 -0.27 -4.42
N LYS A 193 8.53 -0.53 -5.28
CA LYS A 193 8.30 -0.76 -6.70
C LYS A 193 7.45 -2.01 -6.94
N GLU A 194 7.69 -3.10 -6.20
CA GLU A 194 6.83 -4.29 -6.31
C GLU A 194 5.41 -4.03 -5.81
N ALA A 195 5.23 -3.24 -4.74
CA ALA A 195 3.90 -2.81 -4.31
C ALA A 195 3.19 -1.98 -5.39
N GLN A 196 3.92 -1.09 -6.07
CA GLN A 196 3.40 -0.32 -7.20
C GLN A 196 3.03 -1.24 -8.38
N ASN A 197 3.84 -2.26 -8.67
CA ASN A 197 3.53 -3.24 -9.72
C ASN A 197 2.22 -3.97 -9.44
N VAL A 198 1.95 -4.35 -8.18
CA VAL A 198 0.65 -4.93 -7.78
C VAL A 198 -0.46 -3.91 -8.01
N ALA A 199 -0.28 -2.67 -7.54
CA ALA A 199 -1.30 -1.63 -7.67
C ALA A 199 -1.64 -1.32 -9.12
N GLN A 200 -0.68 -1.36 -10.05
CA GLN A 200 -0.91 -1.16 -11.49
C GLN A 200 -1.93 -2.15 -12.09
N HIS A 201 -2.11 -3.33 -11.49
CA HIS A 201 -3.09 -4.32 -11.94
C HIS A 201 -4.50 -4.07 -11.38
N LEU A 202 -4.68 -3.11 -10.46
CA LEU A 202 -6.01 -2.70 -10.02
C LEU A 202 -6.85 -2.22 -11.22
N PRO A 203 -8.18 -2.38 -11.17
CA PRO A 203 -9.04 -2.07 -12.30
C PRO A 203 -8.98 -0.59 -12.70
N LEU A 204 -9.21 -0.31 -13.98
CA LEU A 204 -9.48 1.05 -14.45
C LEU A 204 -10.77 1.57 -13.81
N THR A 205 -10.84 2.87 -13.56
CA THR A 205 -11.99 3.55 -12.97
C THR A 205 -12.52 4.62 -13.92
N CYS A 206 -13.64 5.26 -13.57
CA CYS A 206 -14.14 6.40 -14.36
C CYS A 206 -13.14 7.56 -14.42
N ILE A 207 -12.25 7.69 -13.43
CA ILE A 207 -11.23 8.74 -13.37
C ILE A 207 -10.20 8.58 -14.50
N ASP A 208 -9.92 7.35 -14.94
CA ASP A 208 -9.01 7.08 -16.07
C ASP A 208 -9.51 7.66 -17.40
N GLN A 209 -10.80 7.99 -17.51
CA GLN A 209 -11.36 8.53 -18.75
C GLN A 209 -11.21 10.05 -18.85
N VAL A 210 -10.91 10.73 -17.73
CA VAL A 210 -10.75 12.19 -17.66
C VAL A 210 -9.64 12.64 -18.62
N GLY A 211 -9.95 13.64 -19.43
CA GLY A 211 -9.04 14.26 -20.40
C GLY A 211 -8.62 13.36 -21.56
N THR A 212 -9.22 12.18 -21.70
CA THR A 212 -9.06 11.29 -22.85
C THR A 212 -10.17 11.53 -23.89
N ARG A 213 -10.11 10.84 -25.04
CA ARG A 213 -11.23 10.81 -26.00
C ARG A 213 -12.55 10.28 -25.42
N HIS A 214 -12.51 9.66 -24.25
CA HIS A 214 -13.65 9.11 -23.53
C HIS A 214 -14.08 9.96 -22.33
N HIS A 215 -13.62 11.22 -22.24
CA HIS A 215 -13.98 12.15 -21.15
C HIS A 215 -15.51 12.21 -20.91
N GLU A 216 -16.31 12.21 -21.97
CA GLU A 216 -17.78 12.19 -21.87
C GLU A 216 -18.34 11.00 -21.06
N LEU A 217 -17.67 9.85 -21.06
CA LEU A 217 -18.08 8.71 -20.23
C LEU A 217 -17.88 9.00 -18.75
N PHE A 218 -16.81 9.72 -18.38
CA PHE A 218 -16.62 10.20 -17.01
C PHE A 218 -17.74 11.18 -16.63
N VAL A 219 -18.01 12.18 -17.47
CA VAL A 219 -19.07 13.17 -17.21
C VAL A 219 -20.43 12.51 -17.02
N GLN A 220 -20.78 11.56 -17.90
CA GLN A 220 -22.03 10.82 -17.81
C GLN A 220 -22.10 9.91 -16.56
N ALA A 221 -21.00 9.26 -16.19
CA ALA A 221 -20.97 8.40 -15.01
C ALA A 221 -21.10 9.22 -13.72
N VAL A 222 -20.40 10.35 -13.62
CA VAL A 222 -20.41 11.20 -12.44
C VAL A 222 -21.67 12.05 -12.33
N SER A 223 -22.23 12.56 -13.43
CA SER A 223 -23.49 13.33 -13.38
C SER A 223 -24.67 12.51 -12.86
N LYS A 224 -24.68 11.19 -13.09
CA LYS A 224 -25.71 10.27 -12.58
C LYS A 224 -25.62 10.03 -11.07
N THR A 225 -24.50 10.37 -10.43
CA THR A 225 -24.38 10.15 -8.98
C THR A 225 -25.20 11.15 -8.18
N ASP A 226 -25.38 12.36 -8.72
CA ASP A 226 -26.03 13.50 -8.07
C ASP A 226 -25.55 13.75 -6.62
N THR A 227 -24.24 13.58 -6.40
CA THR A 227 -23.62 13.81 -5.09
C THR A 227 -22.78 15.08 -5.07
N GLN A 228 -22.51 15.61 -3.88
CA GLN A 228 -21.58 16.72 -3.70
C GLN A 228 -20.18 16.40 -4.23
N LEU A 229 -19.64 15.21 -3.92
CA LEU A 229 -18.37 14.74 -4.48
C LEU A 229 -18.43 14.68 -6.01
N GLY A 230 -19.55 14.22 -6.59
CA GLY A 230 -19.75 14.22 -8.03
C GLY A 230 -19.68 15.64 -8.63
N ARG A 231 -20.33 16.62 -7.99
CA ARG A 231 -20.26 18.03 -8.41
C ARG A 231 -18.83 18.60 -8.33
N ILE A 232 -18.08 18.29 -7.26
CA ILE A 232 -16.67 18.70 -7.10
C ILE A 232 -15.79 18.08 -8.20
N LEU A 233 -16.01 16.80 -8.52
CA LEU A 233 -15.26 16.11 -9.56
C LEU A 233 -15.53 16.71 -10.94
N LEU A 234 -16.79 16.96 -11.28
CA LEU A 234 -17.17 17.57 -12.56
C LEU A 234 -16.58 18.97 -12.70
N SER A 235 -16.62 19.79 -11.64
CA SER A 235 -16.06 21.15 -11.70
C SER A 235 -14.53 21.14 -11.79
N THR A 236 -13.86 20.26 -11.04
CA THR A 236 -12.39 20.20 -11.01
C THR A 236 -11.80 19.66 -12.32
N PHE A 237 -12.51 18.74 -12.98
CA PHE A 237 -12.03 18.10 -14.21
C PHE A 237 -12.62 18.68 -15.50
N MET A 238 -13.49 19.68 -15.43
CA MET A 238 -14.18 20.26 -16.60
C MET A 238 -13.25 20.62 -17.76
N ASP A 239 -12.10 21.23 -17.46
CA ASP A 239 -11.13 21.71 -18.44
C ASP A 239 -9.89 20.80 -18.58
N GLU A 240 -9.95 19.55 -18.09
CA GLU A 240 -8.79 18.66 -18.14
C GLU A 240 -8.49 18.21 -19.57
N ALA A 241 -7.37 18.69 -20.12
CA ALA A 241 -6.84 18.26 -21.41
C ALA A 241 -5.75 17.20 -21.25
N ASN A 242 -5.72 16.22 -22.16
CA ASN A 242 -4.65 15.22 -22.31
C ASN A 242 -4.52 14.17 -21.19
N GLY A 243 -5.46 14.09 -20.26
CA GLY A 243 -5.57 12.99 -19.27
C GLY A 243 -4.43 12.89 -18.25
N ASN A 244 -3.64 13.96 -18.08
CA ASN A 244 -2.56 14.03 -17.10
C ASN A 244 -3.08 14.58 -15.76
N ILE A 245 -3.89 13.78 -15.07
CA ILE A 245 -4.32 14.11 -13.70
C ILE A 245 -3.12 14.02 -12.76
N THR A 246 -2.87 15.08 -12.00
CA THR A 246 -1.79 15.17 -11.00
C THR A 246 -2.30 14.89 -9.59
N GLU A 247 -1.40 14.51 -8.69
CA GLU A 247 -1.71 14.32 -7.27
C GLU A 247 -2.31 15.60 -6.65
N SER A 248 -1.75 16.77 -6.96
CA SER A 248 -2.25 18.07 -6.46
C SER A 248 -3.72 18.31 -6.79
N LYS A 249 -4.21 17.79 -7.92
CA LYS A 249 -5.60 17.93 -8.33
C LYS A 249 -6.53 17.07 -7.47
N LEU A 250 -6.09 15.86 -7.12
CA LEU A 250 -6.81 15.01 -6.18
C LEU A 250 -6.81 15.60 -4.76
N LEU A 251 -5.69 16.18 -4.33
CA LEU A 251 -5.61 16.90 -3.06
C LEU A 251 -6.59 18.09 -3.02
N GLN A 252 -6.73 18.83 -4.13
CA GLN A 252 -7.72 19.92 -4.24
C GLN A 252 -9.15 19.40 -4.09
N ILE A 253 -9.50 18.27 -4.74
CA ILE A 253 -10.82 17.64 -4.60
C ILE A 253 -11.10 17.30 -3.14
N MET A 254 -10.14 16.66 -2.46
CA MET A 254 -10.31 16.25 -1.06
C MET A 254 -10.43 17.45 -0.12
N SER A 255 -9.59 18.49 -0.29
CA SER A 255 -9.69 19.72 0.50
C SER A 255 -11.02 20.46 0.29
N THR A 256 -11.56 20.44 -0.94
CA THR A 256 -12.85 21.04 -1.26
C THR A 256 -13.99 20.28 -0.60
N LEU A 257 -13.90 18.94 -0.56
CA LEU A 257 -14.88 18.08 0.10
C LEU A 257 -14.89 18.31 1.61
N GLU A 258 -13.72 18.47 2.26
CA GLU A 258 -13.62 18.76 3.71
C GLU A 258 -14.13 20.15 4.10
N SER A 259 -14.23 21.08 3.15
CA SER A 259 -14.62 22.47 3.40
C SER A 259 -16.14 22.70 3.40
N HIS A 260 -16.94 21.63 3.32
CA HIS A 260 -18.39 21.65 3.21
C HIS A 260 -18.99 20.67 4.20
#